data_AF-A0A817FIT2-F1
#
_entry.id   AF-A0A817FIT2-F1
#
_cell.length_a   1.000
_cell.length_b   1.000
_cell.length_c   1.000
_cell.angle_alpha   90.00
_cell.angle_beta   90.00
_cell.angle_gamma   90.00
#
_symmetry.space_group_name_H-M   'P 1'
#
loop_
_entity.id
_entity.type
_entity.pdbx_description
1 polymer ?
#
loop_
_entity_poly.entity_id
_entity_poly.type
_entity_poly.pdbx_seq_one_letter_code
_entity_poly.pdbx_strand_id
1 'polypeptide(L)'
;MSRSLPYRLECPEKCLQVQDEALNSTFFILRQTGPTAFVLKEDDERIFKVFLGDQHQCTCNVFQRDRDLCKHICWLLLKRFRVPRTNPMLWQKGLVEREINELLRGLAREDERNKTSHDNKPKNNDENDGDGEVEQRPISENDVCPICQEEFLIKKLPITYCRHGCGNNVHVKCMKVWLDHQVSTGEKTVKCPLCRETFGTPEQLKQEFRTSGAQQAEKSSIHLGYSCHRCRACPITGKCYKCTTCHDYFLCQTCFNLNIHNEHHFDYRE
;
A
#
# COMPACT_ATOMS: atom_id res chain seq x y z
N MET A 1 -32.85 -15.43 -3.37
CA MET A 1 -33.08 -14.48 -2.26
C MET A 1 -33.49 -13.14 -2.85
N SER A 2 -34.55 -12.53 -2.35
CA SER A 2 -34.95 -11.17 -2.72
C SER A 2 -33.95 -10.17 -2.14
N ARG A 3 -33.55 -9.17 -2.95
CA ARG A 3 -32.66 -8.10 -2.50
C ARG A 3 -33.39 -7.18 -1.52
N SER A 4 -32.73 -6.75 -0.45
CA SER A 4 -33.35 -5.82 0.52
C SER A 4 -33.52 -4.39 0.01
N LEU A 5 -32.73 -3.97 -0.98
CA LEU A 5 -32.77 -2.63 -1.56
C LEU A 5 -33.02 -2.69 -3.07
N PRO A 6 -33.69 -1.68 -3.67
CA PRO A 6 -33.88 -1.64 -5.12
C PRO A 6 -32.57 -1.68 -5.90
N TYR A 7 -32.57 -2.36 -7.04
CA TYR A 7 -31.44 -2.38 -7.97
C TYR A 7 -31.33 -1.03 -8.70
N ARG A 8 -30.13 -0.45 -8.71
CA ARG A 8 -29.85 0.76 -9.49
C ARG A 8 -29.41 0.38 -10.89
N LEU A 9 -30.24 0.73 -11.88
CA LEU A 9 -29.95 0.46 -13.30
C LEU A 9 -28.80 1.31 -13.82
N GLU A 10 -28.70 2.55 -13.34
CA GLU A 10 -27.68 3.51 -13.75
C GLU A 10 -26.85 3.97 -12.54
N CYS A 11 -25.60 4.36 -12.81
CA CYS A 11 -24.72 4.89 -11.79
C CYS A 11 -25.05 6.37 -11.54
N PRO A 12 -25.48 6.76 -10.32
CA PRO A 12 -25.72 8.17 -10.01
C PRO A 12 -24.43 8.99 -10.12
N GLU A 13 -24.51 10.26 -10.54
CA GLU A 13 -23.34 11.15 -10.66
C GLU A 13 -22.57 11.28 -9.35
N LYS A 14 -23.30 11.41 -8.22
CA LYS A 14 -22.70 11.43 -6.88
C LYS A 14 -21.89 10.16 -6.59
N CYS A 15 -22.34 9.00 -7.08
CA CYS A 15 -21.59 7.75 -6.93
C CYS A 15 -20.30 7.77 -7.75
N LEU A 16 -20.31 8.33 -8.96
CA LEU A 16 -19.10 8.48 -9.77
C LEU A 16 -18.06 9.36 -9.07
N GLN A 17 -18.48 10.50 -8.51
CA GLN A 17 -17.61 11.39 -7.73
C GLN A 17 -16.97 10.65 -6.55
N VAL A 18 -17.78 9.91 -5.79
CA VAL A 18 -17.29 9.12 -4.64
C VAL A 18 -16.34 7.99 -5.07
N GLN A 19 -16.55 7.39 -6.25
CA GLN A 19 -15.61 6.42 -6.83
C GLN A 19 -14.27 7.07 -7.18
N ASP A 20 -14.29 8.27 -7.77
CA ASP A 20 -13.07 9.01 -8.11
C ASP A 20 -12.31 9.45 -6.85
N GLU A 21 -13.03 9.93 -5.82
CA GLU A 21 -12.45 10.20 -4.50
C GLU A 21 -11.81 8.95 -3.89
N ALA A 22 -12.48 7.80 -4.00
CA ALA A 22 -11.96 6.53 -3.49
C ALA A 22 -10.67 6.14 -4.20
N LEU A 23 -10.59 6.23 -5.53
CA LEU A 23 -9.37 5.87 -6.29
C LEU A 23 -8.16 6.75 -5.94
N ASN A 24 -8.41 8.01 -5.61
CA ASN A 24 -7.37 8.98 -5.25
C ASN A 24 -7.02 8.98 -3.75
N SER A 25 -7.75 8.21 -2.94
CA SER A 25 -7.52 8.10 -1.50
C SER A 25 -6.69 6.86 -1.17
N THR A 26 -5.78 6.98 -0.19
CA THR A 26 -5.05 5.84 0.37
C THR A 26 -5.71 5.38 1.65
N PHE A 27 -5.94 4.07 1.78
CA PHE A 27 -6.42 3.44 2.99
C PHE A 27 -5.55 2.25 3.35
N PHE A 28 -5.53 1.89 4.63
CA PHE A 28 -4.83 0.71 5.14
C PHE A 28 -5.85 -0.26 5.73
N ILE A 29 -5.85 -1.51 5.25
CA ILE A 29 -6.62 -2.60 5.85
C ILE A 29 -5.91 -3.03 7.14
N LEU A 30 -6.51 -2.72 8.28
CA LEU A 30 -6.00 -3.06 9.61
C LEU A 30 -6.46 -4.44 10.09
N ARG A 31 -7.63 -4.89 9.61
CA ARG A 31 -8.19 -6.19 9.96
C ARG A 31 -9.24 -6.59 8.94
N GLN A 32 -9.29 -7.90 8.65
CA GLN A 32 -10.36 -8.53 7.90
C GLN A 32 -11.03 -9.60 8.77
N THR A 33 -12.35 -9.47 9.00
CA THR A 33 -13.16 -10.43 9.75
C THR A 33 -14.12 -11.12 8.79
N GLY A 34 -13.86 -12.39 8.50
CA GLY A 34 -14.57 -13.10 7.43
C GLY A 34 -14.25 -12.55 6.03
N PRO A 35 -15.07 -12.86 5.01
CA PRO A 35 -14.77 -12.49 3.62
C PRO A 35 -15.08 -11.02 3.28
N THR A 36 -15.99 -10.37 4.02
CA THR A 36 -16.57 -9.08 3.62
C THR A 36 -16.58 -7.98 4.68
N ALA A 37 -16.02 -8.22 5.88
CA ALA A 37 -15.92 -7.21 6.92
C ALA A 37 -14.47 -6.74 7.09
N PHE A 38 -14.27 -5.42 7.07
CA PHE A 38 -12.96 -4.79 7.08
C PHE A 38 -12.89 -3.66 8.11
N VAL A 39 -11.71 -3.49 8.70
CA VAL A 39 -11.33 -2.29 9.46
C VAL A 39 -10.32 -1.53 8.62
N LEU A 40 -10.66 -0.32 8.22
CA LEU A 40 -9.84 0.56 7.40
C LEU A 40 -9.30 1.72 8.23
N LYS A 41 -8.09 2.16 7.91
CA LYS A 41 -7.48 3.39 8.43
C LYS A 41 -7.24 4.37 7.29
N GLU A 42 -7.65 5.61 7.47
CA GLU A 42 -7.31 6.74 6.60
C GLU A 42 -5.91 7.31 6.92
N ASP A 43 -5.35 8.08 5.98
CA ASP A 43 -4.07 8.78 6.19
C ASP A 43 -4.09 9.76 7.37
N ASP A 44 -5.26 10.24 7.79
CA ASP A 44 -5.45 11.11 8.96
C ASP A 44 -5.77 10.35 10.25
N GLU A 45 -5.36 9.09 10.31
CA GLU A 45 -5.45 8.20 11.48
C GLU A 45 -6.87 7.78 11.88
N ARG A 46 -7.92 8.22 11.15
CA ARG A 46 -9.29 7.81 11.43
C ARG A 46 -9.54 6.36 11.02
N ILE A 47 -10.23 5.62 11.89
CA ILE A 47 -10.54 4.20 11.71
C ILE A 47 -12.02 4.01 11.40
N PHE A 48 -12.33 3.22 10.37
CA PHE A 48 -13.69 2.92 9.94
C PHE A 48 -13.91 1.42 9.82
N LYS A 49 -15.08 0.96 10.29
CA LYS A 49 -15.54 -0.43 10.06
C LYS A 49 -16.45 -0.43 8.85
N VAL A 50 -16.18 -1.32 7.91
CA VAL A 50 -16.93 -1.46 6.67
C VAL A 50 -17.38 -2.91 6.50
N PHE A 51 -18.63 -3.12 6.14
CA PHE A 51 -19.22 -4.43 5.89
C PHE A 51 -19.89 -4.44 4.52
N LEU A 52 -19.51 -5.40 3.67
CA LEU A 52 -20.16 -5.67 2.40
C LEU A 52 -21.11 -6.87 2.53
N GLY A 53 -22.31 -6.73 1.98
CA GLY A 53 -23.41 -7.70 2.11
C GLY A 53 -24.66 -7.14 1.47
N ASP A 54 -25.81 -7.77 1.71
CA ASP A 54 -27.10 -7.41 1.10
C ASP A 54 -27.52 -5.95 1.37
N GLN A 55 -27.05 -5.39 2.49
CA GLN A 55 -26.92 -3.95 2.65
C GLN A 55 -25.50 -3.65 3.13
N HIS A 56 -24.82 -2.74 2.44
CA HIS A 56 -23.51 -2.27 2.88
C HIS A 56 -23.64 -1.47 4.17
N GLN A 57 -22.60 -1.50 5.00
CA GLN A 57 -22.54 -0.70 6.22
C GLN A 57 -21.15 -0.08 6.36
N CYS A 58 -21.11 1.18 6.79
CA CYS A 58 -19.87 1.86 7.12
C CYS A 58 -20.07 2.76 8.34
N THR A 59 -19.07 2.84 9.23
CA THR A 59 -19.11 3.71 10.41
C THR A 59 -18.72 5.16 10.13
N CYS A 60 -18.50 5.56 8.87
CA CYS A 60 -18.15 6.94 8.55
C CYS A 60 -19.37 7.86 8.55
N ASN A 61 -19.13 9.14 8.89
CA ASN A 61 -20.21 10.14 9.02
C ASN A 61 -21.00 10.33 7.72
N VAL A 62 -20.32 10.25 6.56
CA VAL A 62 -20.96 10.38 5.24
C VAL A 62 -21.98 9.26 5.03
N PHE A 63 -21.60 8.01 5.32
CA PHE A 63 -22.51 6.87 5.21
C PHE A 63 -23.65 6.95 6.23
N GLN A 64 -23.35 7.33 7.48
CA GLN A 64 -24.35 7.45 8.53
C GLN A 64 -25.42 8.49 8.20
N ARG A 65 -25.02 9.61 7.60
CA ARG A 65 -25.92 10.69 7.19
C ARG A 65 -26.69 10.36 5.91
N ASP A 66 -25.98 9.95 4.86
CA ASP A 66 -26.58 9.83 3.52
C ASP A 66 -27.23 8.45 3.29
N ARG A 67 -26.85 7.45 4.11
CA ARG A 67 -27.26 6.04 3.97
C ARG A 67 -27.04 5.54 2.54
N ASP A 68 -25.95 5.97 1.91
CA ASP A 68 -25.54 5.67 0.54
C ASP A 68 -24.04 5.36 0.48
N LEU A 69 -23.56 4.94 -0.68
CA LEU A 69 -22.16 4.58 -0.92
C LEU A 69 -21.20 5.71 -0.53
N CYS A 70 -20.26 5.37 0.35
CA CYS A 70 -19.17 6.25 0.76
C CYS A 70 -17.85 5.81 0.11
N LYS A 71 -16.84 6.68 0.15
CA LYS A 71 -15.52 6.40 -0.42
C LYS A 71 -14.89 5.12 0.13
N HIS A 72 -15.17 4.71 1.37
CA HIS A 72 -14.67 3.47 1.96
C HIS A 72 -15.23 2.21 1.30
N ILE A 73 -16.54 2.20 1.02
CA ILE A 73 -17.21 1.08 0.34
C ILE A 73 -16.72 1.02 -1.11
N CYS A 74 -16.71 2.17 -1.81
CA CYS A 74 -16.21 2.25 -3.18
C CYS A 74 -14.75 1.82 -3.27
N TRP A 75 -13.90 2.23 -2.32
CA TRP A 75 -12.48 1.83 -2.29
C TRP A 75 -12.31 0.32 -2.16
N LEU A 76 -13.07 -0.34 -1.27
CA LEU A 76 -13.01 -1.80 -1.18
C LEU A 76 -13.40 -2.46 -2.49
N LEU A 77 -14.52 -2.07 -3.08
CA LEU A 77 -14.99 -2.67 -4.34
C LEU A 77 -13.98 -2.43 -5.49
N LEU A 78 -13.42 -1.22 -5.60
CA LEU A 78 -12.49 -0.86 -6.68
C LEU A 78 -11.07 -1.40 -6.49
N LYS A 79 -10.48 -1.22 -5.30
CA LYS A 79 -9.06 -1.49 -5.04
C LYS A 79 -8.83 -2.87 -4.44
N ARG A 80 -9.66 -3.29 -3.49
CA ARG A 80 -9.52 -4.58 -2.81
C ARG A 80 -10.13 -5.73 -3.61
N PHE A 81 -11.32 -5.54 -4.18
CA PHE A 81 -12.04 -6.56 -4.98
C PHE A 81 -11.87 -6.39 -6.49
N ARG A 82 -11.16 -5.34 -6.93
CA ARG A 82 -10.83 -5.09 -8.35
C ARG A 82 -12.05 -5.10 -9.28
N VAL A 83 -13.20 -4.63 -8.78
CA VAL A 83 -14.43 -4.54 -9.57
C VAL A 83 -14.27 -3.43 -10.61
N PRO A 84 -14.44 -3.71 -11.92
CA PRO A 84 -14.32 -2.68 -12.96
C PRO A 84 -15.39 -1.61 -12.83
N ARG A 85 -15.07 -0.35 -13.13
CA ARG A 85 -16.00 0.81 -13.08
C ARG A 85 -17.27 0.65 -13.90
N THR A 86 -17.23 -0.20 -14.93
CA THR A 86 -18.38 -0.52 -15.78
C THR A 86 -19.34 -1.53 -15.16
N ASN A 87 -18.94 -2.20 -14.06
CA ASN A 87 -19.73 -3.23 -13.43
C ASN A 87 -20.78 -2.63 -12.48
N PRO A 88 -22.08 -2.94 -12.67
CA PRO A 88 -23.16 -2.42 -11.84
C PRO A 88 -23.04 -2.63 -10.34
N MET A 89 -22.31 -3.65 -9.90
CA MET A 89 -22.07 -3.94 -8.49
C MET A 89 -21.42 -2.77 -7.75
N LEU A 90 -20.71 -1.88 -8.45
CA LEU A 90 -20.07 -0.72 -7.83
C LEU A 90 -21.01 0.36 -7.35
N TRP A 91 -22.20 0.47 -7.94
CA TRP A 91 -23.16 1.50 -7.55
C TRP A 91 -24.37 0.94 -6.82
N GLN A 92 -24.41 -0.36 -6.53
CA GLN A 92 -25.44 -0.94 -5.68
C GLN A 92 -25.18 -0.63 -4.20
N LYS A 93 -26.23 -0.28 -3.46
CA LYS A 93 -26.16 -0.03 -2.00
C LYS A 93 -25.95 -1.31 -1.16
N GLY A 94 -25.97 -2.45 -1.82
CA GLY A 94 -25.92 -3.77 -1.22
C GLY A 94 -25.83 -4.83 -2.31
N LEU A 95 -25.24 -5.97 -1.96
CA LEU A 95 -24.97 -7.08 -2.87
C LEU A 95 -25.54 -8.37 -2.27
N VAL A 96 -26.38 -9.06 -3.03
CA VAL A 96 -26.93 -10.33 -2.58
C VAL A 96 -25.84 -11.39 -2.49
N GLU A 97 -26.10 -12.50 -1.81
CA GLU A 97 -25.11 -13.58 -1.60
C GLU A 97 -24.44 -14.05 -2.91
N ARG A 98 -25.21 -14.20 -4.01
CA ARG A 98 -24.65 -14.55 -5.33
C ARG A 98 -23.59 -13.53 -5.80
N GLU A 99 -23.90 -12.25 -5.65
CA GLU A 99 -23.02 -11.14 -6.06
C GLU A 99 -21.78 -11.07 -5.16
N ILE A 100 -21.93 -11.28 -3.85
CA ILE A 100 -20.78 -11.41 -2.93
C ILE A 100 -19.89 -12.58 -3.33
N ASN A 101 -20.47 -13.74 -3.66
CA ASN A 101 -19.71 -14.90 -4.10
C ASN A 101 -18.99 -14.64 -5.44
N GLU A 102 -19.56 -13.83 -6.33
CA GLU A 102 -18.90 -13.39 -7.56
C GLU A 102 -17.68 -12.51 -7.28
N LEU A 103 -17.76 -11.58 -6.30
CA LEU A 103 -16.60 -10.80 -5.84
C LEU A 103 -15.49 -11.71 -5.33
N LEU A 104 -15.83 -12.67 -4.47
CA LEU A 104 -14.86 -13.56 -3.84
C LEU A 104 -14.19 -14.50 -4.86
N ARG A 105 -14.94 -14.96 -5.86
CA ARG A 105 -14.38 -15.76 -6.98
C ARG A 105 -13.44 -14.94 -7.85
N GLY A 106 -13.74 -13.65 -8.08
CA GLY A 106 -12.84 -12.74 -8.78
C GLY A 106 -11.47 -12.69 -8.11
N LEU A 107 -11.46 -12.50 -6.78
CA LEU A 107 -10.24 -12.51 -5.97
C LEU A 107 -9.46 -13.82 -6.05
N ALA A 108 -10.13 -14.95 -5.86
CA ALA A 108 -9.47 -16.25 -5.87
C ALA A 108 -8.76 -16.53 -7.21
N ARG A 109 -9.38 -16.15 -8.33
CA ARG A 109 -8.78 -16.29 -9.67
C ARG A 109 -7.55 -15.42 -9.86
N GLU A 110 -7.57 -14.22 -9.29
CA GLU A 110 -6.42 -13.29 -9.34
C GLU A 110 -5.25 -13.84 -8.51
N ASP A 111 -5.54 -14.35 -7.31
CA ASP A 111 -4.56 -15.03 -6.47
C ASP A 111 -3.97 -16.29 -7.13
N GLU A 112 -4.78 -17.08 -7.83
CA GLU A 112 -4.33 -18.27 -8.57
C GLU A 112 -3.44 -17.93 -9.76
N ARG A 113 -3.81 -16.91 -10.55
CA ARG A 113 -2.97 -16.43 -11.66
C ARG A 113 -1.59 -15.98 -11.18
N ASN A 114 -1.52 -15.29 -10.05
CA ASN A 114 -0.24 -14.88 -9.47
C ASN A 114 0.56 -16.06 -8.87
N LYS A 115 -0.08 -17.18 -8.54
CA LYS A 115 0.61 -18.41 -8.10
C LYS A 115 1.18 -19.21 -9.27
N THR A 116 0.43 -19.37 -10.36
CA THR A 116 0.85 -20.19 -11.52
C THR A 116 2.10 -19.67 -12.23
N SER A 117 2.39 -18.36 -12.13
CA SER A 117 3.61 -17.76 -12.67
C SER A 117 4.88 -18.17 -11.90
N HIS A 118 4.75 -18.67 -10.66
CA HIS A 118 5.85 -18.83 -9.71
C HIS A 118 6.14 -20.28 -9.31
N ASP A 119 5.35 -21.26 -9.77
CA ASP A 119 5.46 -22.69 -9.36
C ASP A 119 6.34 -23.55 -10.30
N ASN A 120 7.10 -22.96 -11.22
CA ASN A 120 8.03 -23.70 -12.09
C ASN A 120 9.37 -24.04 -11.41
N LYS A 121 9.43 -24.15 -10.08
CA LYS A 121 10.62 -24.63 -9.37
C LYS A 121 10.30 -25.97 -8.68
N PRO A 122 11.04 -27.06 -8.98
CA PRO A 122 10.79 -28.34 -8.34
C PRO A 122 11.05 -28.21 -6.84
N LYS A 123 10.11 -28.70 -6.02
CA LYS A 123 10.31 -28.89 -4.58
C LYS A 123 11.36 -29.99 -4.40
N ASN A 124 12.61 -29.60 -4.19
CA ASN A 124 13.58 -30.51 -3.57
C ASN A 124 13.25 -30.57 -2.08
N ASN A 125 12.72 -31.72 -1.64
CA ASN A 125 12.59 -32.05 -0.24
C ASN A 125 13.99 -32.41 0.28
N ASP A 126 14.75 -31.42 0.73
CA ASP A 126 15.83 -31.66 1.68
C ASP A 126 15.36 -31.13 3.04
N GLU A 127 14.99 -32.06 3.91
CA GLU A 127 14.77 -31.83 5.33
C GLU A 127 16.11 -31.42 5.95
N ASN A 128 16.33 -30.10 6.08
CA ASN A 128 17.45 -29.59 6.85
C ASN A 128 16.89 -28.78 8.03
N ASP A 129 17.21 -29.28 9.22
CA ASP A 129 16.71 -28.89 10.54
C ASP A 129 17.45 -27.62 11.02
N GLY A 130 17.26 -26.50 10.30
CA GLY A 130 17.84 -25.20 10.60
C GLY A 130 16.78 -24.10 10.53
N ASP A 131 16.77 -23.22 11.53
CA ASP A 131 15.87 -22.07 11.76
C ASP A 131 15.19 -21.57 10.47
N GLY A 132 13.99 -22.11 10.22
CA GLY A 132 13.42 -22.25 8.88
C GLY A 132 12.71 -21.00 8.37
N GLU A 133 13.47 -19.97 8.01
CA GLU A 133 12.93 -18.83 7.26
C GLU A 133 12.59 -19.24 5.81
N VAL A 134 11.36 -18.96 5.40
CA VAL A 134 10.85 -19.12 4.04
C VAL A 134 11.42 -18.02 3.14
N GLU A 135 11.85 -18.40 1.92
CA GLU A 135 12.34 -17.46 0.92
C GLU A 135 11.29 -16.41 0.51
N GLN A 136 11.76 -15.18 0.27
CA GLN A 136 10.93 -14.10 -0.24
C GLN A 136 10.40 -14.42 -1.65
N ARG A 137 9.08 -14.31 -1.85
CA ARG A 137 8.48 -14.54 -3.18
C ARG A 137 8.82 -13.38 -4.13
N PRO A 138 9.13 -13.67 -5.41
CA PRO A 138 9.38 -12.63 -6.40
C PRO A 138 8.11 -11.80 -6.64
N ILE A 139 8.29 -10.52 -6.93
CA ILE A 139 7.19 -9.57 -7.19
C ILE A 139 6.88 -9.58 -8.68
N SER A 140 5.62 -9.85 -9.01
CA SER A 140 5.06 -9.80 -10.37
C SER A 140 4.49 -8.42 -10.68
N GLU A 141 4.18 -8.15 -11.96
CA GLU A 141 3.62 -6.87 -12.42
C GLU A 141 2.32 -6.47 -11.72
N ASN A 142 1.45 -7.45 -11.46
CA ASN A 142 0.14 -7.23 -10.84
C ASN A 142 0.14 -7.45 -9.32
N ASP A 143 1.31 -7.67 -8.71
CA ASP A 143 1.36 -7.91 -7.26
C ASP A 143 1.15 -6.62 -6.48
N VAL A 144 0.26 -6.71 -5.48
CA VAL A 144 -0.21 -5.58 -4.69
C VAL A 144 0.06 -5.80 -3.21
N CYS A 145 0.30 -4.71 -2.49
CA CYS A 145 0.43 -4.77 -1.04
C CYS A 145 -0.91 -5.17 -0.39
N PRO A 146 -0.96 -6.20 0.47
CA PRO A 146 -2.22 -6.69 1.05
C PRO A 146 -2.90 -5.68 1.99
N ILE A 147 -2.16 -4.67 2.46
CA ILE A 147 -2.67 -3.68 3.41
C ILE A 147 -3.20 -2.45 2.66
N CYS A 148 -2.41 -1.84 1.78
CA CYS A 148 -2.80 -0.61 1.08
C CYS A 148 -3.36 -0.82 -0.33
N GLN A 149 -3.33 -2.06 -0.84
CA GLN A 149 -3.84 -2.44 -2.16
C GLN A 149 -3.19 -1.69 -3.34
N GLU A 150 -1.99 -1.13 -3.12
CA GLU A 150 -1.18 -0.46 -4.14
C GLU A 150 -0.17 -1.44 -4.75
N GLU A 151 0.09 -1.28 -6.04
CA GLU A 151 1.01 -2.12 -6.81
C GLU A 151 2.46 -1.84 -6.45
N PHE A 152 3.23 -2.91 -6.18
CA PHE A 152 4.61 -2.79 -5.71
C PHE A 152 5.53 -2.14 -6.75
N LEU A 153 5.43 -2.57 -8.02
CA LEU A 153 6.32 -2.09 -9.08
C LEU A 153 6.03 -0.64 -9.50
N ILE A 154 4.78 -0.19 -9.31
CA ILE A 154 4.40 1.21 -9.59
C ILE A 154 4.90 2.12 -8.47
N LYS A 155 4.59 1.79 -7.20
CA LYS A 155 4.93 2.66 -6.07
C LYS A 155 6.40 2.63 -5.68
N LYS A 156 7.10 1.50 -5.91
CA LYS A 156 8.53 1.31 -5.60
C LYS A 156 8.93 1.73 -4.18
N LEU A 157 8.00 1.56 -3.22
CA LEU A 157 8.27 1.79 -1.81
C LEU A 157 9.09 0.62 -1.24
N PRO A 158 9.76 0.78 -0.08
CA PRO A 158 10.47 -0.32 0.55
C PRO A 158 9.51 -1.43 0.95
N ILE A 159 9.96 -2.66 0.76
CA ILE A 159 9.19 -3.87 0.97
C ILE A 159 9.91 -4.72 2.01
N THR A 160 9.11 -5.34 2.88
CA THR A 160 9.49 -6.45 3.74
C THR A 160 8.62 -7.66 3.38
N TYR A 161 8.91 -8.83 3.92
CA TYR A 161 8.18 -10.05 3.58
C TYR A 161 8.01 -10.98 4.78
N CYS A 162 7.05 -11.90 4.66
CA CYS A 162 6.75 -12.88 5.70
C CYS A 162 7.77 -14.02 5.69
N ARG A 163 8.69 -14.01 6.65
CA ARG A 163 9.77 -15.00 6.79
C ARG A 163 9.34 -16.34 7.37
N HIS A 164 8.27 -16.40 8.17
CA HIS A 164 7.86 -17.64 8.86
C HIS A 164 6.56 -18.23 8.33
N GLY A 165 6.17 -17.90 7.09
CA GLY A 165 4.87 -18.29 6.58
C GLY A 165 4.80 -18.27 5.06
N CYS A 166 4.11 -17.27 4.50
CA CYS A 166 3.76 -17.28 3.08
C CYS A 166 4.81 -16.67 2.13
N GLY A 167 5.92 -16.10 2.62
CA GLY A 167 6.93 -15.44 1.77
C GLY A 167 6.43 -14.18 1.02
N ASN A 168 5.17 -13.77 1.22
CA ASN A 168 4.58 -12.65 0.49
C ASN A 168 5.11 -11.29 0.97
N ASN A 169 5.12 -10.37 0.02
CA ASN A 169 5.62 -9.01 0.15
C ASN A 169 4.59 -8.08 0.82
N VAL A 170 5.09 -7.11 1.58
CA VAL A 170 4.32 -6.04 2.23
C VAL A 170 5.16 -4.77 2.26
N HIS A 171 4.60 -3.60 1.97
CA HIS A 171 5.34 -2.35 2.15
C HIS A 171 5.76 -2.16 3.62
N VAL A 172 6.98 -1.70 3.86
CA VAL A 172 7.51 -1.42 5.20
C VAL A 172 6.60 -0.45 5.98
N LYS A 173 6.17 0.65 5.34
CA LYS A 173 5.20 1.61 5.94
C LYS A 173 3.90 0.92 6.32
N CYS A 174 3.39 0.03 5.47
CA CYS A 174 2.13 -0.67 5.73
C CYS A 174 2.27 -1.66 6.88
N MET A 175 3.37 -2.40 6.94
CA MET A 175 3.65 -3.34 8.02
C MET A 175 3.79 -2.62 9.37
N LYS A 176 4.33 -1.39 9.38
CA LYS A 176 4.32 -0.53 10.56
C LYS A 176 2.91 -0.16 11.01
N VAL A 177 2.05 0.29 10.09
CA VAL A 177 0.64 0.61 10.40
C VAL A 177 -0.10 -0.62 10.97
N TRP A 178 0.17 -1.80 10.41
CA TRP A 178 -0.37 -3.06 10.91
C TRP A 178 0.12 -3.41 12.32
N LEU A 179 1.43 -3.30 12.55
CA LEU A 179 2.05 -3.48 13.86
C LEU A 179 1.42 -2.58 14.92
N ASP A 180 1.35 -1.27 14.64
CA ASP A 180 0.85 -0.28 15.59
C ASP A 180 -0.61 -0.60 15.97
N HIS A 181 -1.42 -1.07 15.02
CA HIS A 181 -2.78 -1.54 15.31
C HIS A 181 -2.80 -2.80 16.18
N GLN A 182 -2.02 -3.83 15.84
CA GLN A 182 -1.97 -5.10 16.61
C GLN A 182 -1.57 -4.86 18.06
N VAL A 183 -0.55 -4.01 18.28
CA VAL A 183 -0.09 -3.61 19.62
C VAL A 183 -1.19 -2.86 20.37
N SER A 184 -1.91 -1.94 19.71
CA SER A 184 -3.04 -1.23 20.33
C SER A 184 -4.18 -2.16 20.78
N THR A 185 -4.30 -3.33 20.15
CA THR A 185 -5.28 -4.36 20.52
C THR A 185 -4.75 -5.38 21.55
N GLY A 186 -3.51 -5.23 22.02
CA GLY A 186 -2.92 -6.07 23.07
C GLY A 186 -2.25 -7.37 22.58
N GLU A 187 -2.00 -7.53 21.27
CA GLU A 187 -1.28 -8.70 20.76
C GLU A 187 0.23 -8.60 21.01
N LYS A 188 0.83 -9.71 21.48
CA LYS A 188 2.27 -9.79 21.82
C LYS A 188 3.15 -10.13 20.62
N THR A 189 2.60 -10.86 19.65
CA THR A 189 3.29 -11.25 18.42
C THR A 189 2.57 -10.65 17.23
N VAL A 190 3.34 -10.28 16.22
CA VAL A 190 2.82 -9.59 15.04
C VAL A 190 2.48 -10.63 14.01
N LYS A 191 1.21 -10.74 13.63
CA LYS A 191 0.76 -11.73 12.66
C LYS A 191 0.87 -11.21 11.24
N CYS A 192 1.16 -12.08 10.29
CA CYS A 192 1.12 -11.79 8.87
C CYS A 192 -0.33 -11.44 8.45
N PRO A 193 -0.57 -10.34 7.71
CA PRO A 193 -1.91 -9.97 7.25
C PRO A 193 -2.53 -10.99 6.28
N LEU A 194 -1.73 -11.87 5.66
CA LEU A 194 -2.17 -12.86 4.68
C LEU A 194 -2.34 -14.26 5.29
N CYS A 195 -1.27 -14.86 5.81
CA CYS A 195 -1.31 -16.23 6.33
C CYS A 195 -1.54 -16.33 7.84
N ARG A 196 -1.54 -15.21 8.57
CA ARG A 196 -1.71 -15.12 10.04
C ARG A 196 -0.61 -15.78 10.88
N GLU A 197 0.41 -16.36 10.24
CA GLU A 197 1.63 -16.80 10.93
C GLU A 197 2.41 -15.64 11.54
N THR A 198 3.33 -15.97 12.45
CA THR A 198 4.18 -14.96 13.09
C THR A 198 5.05 -14.25 12.05
N PHE A 199 4.85 -12.95 11.89
CA PHE A 199 5.67 -12.13 11.01
C PHE A 199 7.01 -11.77 11.65
N GLY A 200 7.02 -11.58 12.97
CA GLY A 200 8.20 -11.27 13.77
C GLY A 200 7.81 -10.64 15.10
N THR A 201 8.80 -10.29 15.93
CA THR A 201 8.53 -9.53 17.16
C THR A 201 8.38 -8.03 16.85
N PRO A 202 7.61 -7.28 17.67
CA PRO A 202 7.50 -5.83 17.55
C PRO A 202 8.86 -5.11 17.54
N GLU A 203 9.83 -5.59 18.32
CA GLU A 203 11.16 -5.00 18.45
C GLU A 203 11.97 -5.15 17.17
N GLN A 204 12.00 -6.37 16.60
CA GLN A 204 12.70 -6.67 15.35
C GLN A 204 12.16 -5.82 14.19
N LEU A 205 10.82 -5.76 14.06
CA LEU A 205 10.19 -4.99 13.00
C LEU A 205 10.43 -3.48 13.17
N LYS A 206 10.34 -2.95 14.39
CA LYS A 206 10.68 -1.54 14.65
C LYS A 206 12.11 -1.20 14.25
N GLN A 207 13.06 -2.12 14.44
CA GLN A 207 14.45 -1.94 14.02
C GLN A 207 14.58 -1.97 12.49
N GLU A 208 13.96 -2.94 11.80
CA GLU A 208 13.93 -3.03 10.34
C GLU A 208 13.36 -1.75 9.70
N PHE A 209 12.33 -1.18 10.31
CA PHE A 209 11.68 0.05 9.84
C PHE A 209 12.60 1.27 9.97
N ARG A 210 13.42 1.35 11.03
CA ARG A 210 14.41 2.41 11.21
C ARG A 210 15.54 2.30 10.18
N THR A 211 16.06 1.09 9.98
CA THR A 211 17.13 0.84 9.01
C THR A 211 16.67 1.13 7.58
N SER A 212 15.46 0.69 7.22
CA SER A 212 14.88 0.95 5.89
C SER A 212 14.65 2.44 5.64
N GLY A 213 14.19 3.18 6.66
CA GLY A 213 14.02 4.63 6.58
C GLY A 213 15.35 5.37 6.42
N ALA A 214 16.40 4.95 7.13
CA ALA A 214 17.75 5.51 6.99
C ALA A 214 18.33 5.27 5.59
N GLN A 215 18.21 4.06 5.05
CA GLN A 215 18.68 3.72 3.70
C GLN A 215 17.91 4.46 2.60
N GLN A 216 16.61 4.72 2.78
CA GLN A 216 15.86 5.59 1.86
C GLN A 216 16.31 7.05 1.94
N ALA A 217 16.49 7.59 3.14
CA ALA A 217 16.98 8.95 3.32
C ALA A 217 18.38 9.12 2.69
N GLU A 218 19.27 8.14 2.83
CA GLU A 218 20.58 8.12 2.18
C GLU A 218 20.45 8.07 0.65
N LYS A 219 19.62 7.18 0.08
CA LYS A 219 19.43 7.09 -1.38
C LYS A 219 18.78 8.34 -1.99
N SER A 220 17.77 8.92 -1.34
CA SER A 220 17.18 10.21 -1.76
C SER A 220 18.21 11.35 -1.67
N SER A 221 19.18 11.25 -0.78
CA SER A 221 20.27 12.21 -0.67
C SER A 221 21.40 12.00 -1.68
N ILE A 222 21.26 11.16 -2.71
CA ILE A 222 22.32 10.95 -3.71
C ILE A 222 21.80 11.38 -5.09
N HIS A 223 22.34 12.48 -5.61
CA HIS A 223 21.99 13.00 -6.93
C HIS A 223 22.96 12.44 -7.99
N LEU A 224 22.63 11.26 -8.54
CA LEU A 224 23.45 10.61 -9.58
C LEU A 224 23.55 11.48 -10.84
N GLY A 225 24.77 11.57 -11.41
CA GLY A 225 25.06 12.32 -12.64
C GLY A 225 25.31 13.82 -12.43
N TYR A 226 25.24 14.32 -11.20
CA TYR A 226 25.51 15.72 -10.87
C TYR A 226 26.84 15.85 -10.15
N SER A 227 27.68 16.76 -10.65
CA SER A 227 28.97 17.08 -10.05
C SER A 227 28.97 18.51 -9.50
N CYS A 228 29.45 18.68 -8.27
CA CYS A 228 29.64 20.00 -7.69
C CYS A 228 30.70 20.77 -8.49
N HIS A 229 30.36 21.94 -9.02
CA HIS A 229 31.28 22.73 -9.85
C HIS A 229 32.52 23.23 -9.13
N ARG A 230 32.46 23.36 -7.79
CA ARG A 230 33.60 23.82 -6.99
C ARG A 230 34.47 22.67 -6.51
N CYS A 231 33.91 21.76 -5.71
CA CYS A 231 34.70 20.68 -5.10
C CYS A 231 34.81 19.43 -5.98
N ARG A 232 34.14 19.41 -7.14
CA ARG A 232 34.08 18.28 -8.07
C ARG A 232 33.53 16.98 -7.47
N ALA A 233 32.89 17.05 -6.30
CA ALA A 233 32.21 15.91 -5.70
C ALA A 233 31.13 15.39 -6.66
N CYS A 234 31.20 14.11 -7.00
CA CYS A 234 30.29 13.43 -7.91
C CYS A 234 30.17 11.95 -7.46
N PRO A 235 28.95 11.43 -7.25
CA PRO A 235 27.68 12.16 -7.22
C PRO A 235 27.58 13.12 -6.03
N ILE A 236 26.79 14.18 -6.14
CA ILE A 236 26.51 15.06 -5.00
C ILE A 236 25.68 14.28 -3.97
N THR A 237 26.21 14.15 -2.75
CA THR A 237 25.53 13.55 -1.61
C THR A 237 24.99 14.63 -0.66
N GLY A 238 23.80 14.43 -0.10
CA GLY A 238 23.06 15.43 0.66
C GLY A 238 22.35 16.43 -0.26
N LYS A 239 22.17 17.65 0.24
CA LYS A 239 21.46 18.72 -0.46
C LYS A 239 22.21 19.18 -1.72
N CYS A 240 21.54 19.12 -2.88
CA CYS A 240 22.04 19.63 -4.16
C CYS A 240 21.33 20.91 -4.57
N TYR A 241 22.12 21.93 -4.91
CA TYR A 241 21.65 23.26 -5.30
C TYR A 241 21.96 23.49 -6.78
N LYS A 242 20.91 23.77 -7.57
CA LYS A 242 21.05 24.12 -8.99
C LYS A 242 20.90 25.62 -9.17
N CYS A 243 21.86 26.26 -9.86
CA CYS A 243 21.69 27.66 -10.22
C CYS A 243 20.56 27.81 -11.27
N THR A 244 19.69 28.79 -11.08
CA THR A 244 18.58 29.07 -12.01
C THR A 244 19.03 29.84 -13.25
N THR A 245 20.17 30.53 -13.17
CA THR A 245 20.70 31.35 -14.27
C THR A 245 21.79 30.62 -15.07
N CYS A 246 22.72 29.94 -14.40
CA CYS A 246 23.83 29.25 -15.07
C CYS A 246 23.41 27.86 -15.56
N HIS A 247 23.74 27.55 -16.81
CA HIS A 247 23.47 26.24 -17.40
C HIS A 247 24.30 25.16 -16.69
N ASP A 248 23.62 24.09 -16.26
CA ASP A 248 24.20 22.92 -15.59
C ASP A 248 25.14 23.22 -14.41
N TYR A 249 24.96 24.35 -13.73
CA TYR A 249 25.78 24.70 -12.56
C TYR A 249 25.16 24.15 -11.27
N PHE A 250 25.84 23.19 -10.65
CA PHE A 250 25.42 22.52 -9.41
C PHE A 250 26.43 22.72 -8.29
N LEU A 251 25.93 22.95 -7.08
CA LEU A 251 26.73 23.02 -5.85
C LEU A 251 26.21 22.02 -4.82
N CYS A 252 27.11 21.35 -4.10
CA CYS A 252 26.75 20.64 -2.88
C CYS A 252 26.51 21.66 -1.73
N GLN A 253 25.83 21.23 -0.67
CA GLN A 253 25.58 22.05 0.52
C GLN A 253 26.81 22.83 1.02
N THR A 254 27.96 22.17 1.14
CA THR A 254 29.18 22.79 1.67
C THR A 254 29.63 23.94 0.77
N CYS A 255 29.62 23.74 -0.55
CA CYS A 255 30.02 24.78 -1.49
C CYS A 255 28.97 25.88 -1.63
N PHE A 256 27.68 25.57 -1.46
CA PHE A 256 26.64 26.58 -1.41
C PHE A 256 26.83 27.52 -0.20
N ASN A 257 27.11 26.97 0.98
CA ASN A 257 27.33 27.75 2.21
C ASN A 257 28.57 28.65 2.18
N LEU A 258 29.53 28.35 1.30
CA LEU A 258 30.71 29.20 1.11
C LEU A 258 30.39 30.48 0.32
N ASN A 259 29.15 30.64 -0.16
CA ASN A 259 28.68 31.86 -0.81
C ASN A 259 29.62 32.28 -1.96
N ILE A 260 30.02 31.31 -2.78
CA ILE A 260 30.99 31.48 -3.88
C ILE A 260 30.32 31.79 -5.23
N HIS A 261 28.98 31.79 -5.28
CA HIS A 261 28.20 32.07 -6.49
C HIS A 261 26.92 32.85 -6.14
N ASN A 262 27.06 33.98 -5.43
CA ASN A 262 25.91 34.70 -4.86
C ASN A 262 25.16 35.60 -5.84
N GLU A 263 25.64 35.71 -7.08
CA GLU A 263 25.07 36.60 -8.09
C GLU A 263 23.75 36.05 -8.65
N HIS A 264 23.46 34.76 -8.43
CA HIS A 264 22.30 34.08 -8.94
C HIS A 264 21.53 33.32 -7.87
N HIS A 265 20.23 33.14 -8.11
CA HIS A 265 19.38 32.31 -7.29
C HIS A 265 19.66 30.81 -7.52
N PHE A 266 19.42 30.02 -6.48
CA PHE A 266 19.53 28.56 -6.52
C PHE A 266 18.20 27.93 -6.13
N ASP A 267 17.83 26.88 -6.87
CA ASP A 267 16.75 25.98 -6.52
C ASP A 267 17.30 24.76 -5.80
N TYR A 268 16.59 24.36 -4.75
CA TYR A 268 16.85 23.14 -4.00
C TYR A 268 16.23 21.94 -4.73
N ARG A 269 17.04 20.94 -5.06
CA ARG A 269 16.55 19.65 -5.56
C ARG A 269 16.51 18.64 -4.41
N GLU A 270 15.32 18.11 -4.15
CA GLU A 270 15.08 16.93 -3.31
C GLU A 270 15.49 15.64 -4.01
#